data_AF-A0A3D4G146-F1
#
_entry.id   AF-A0A3D4G146-F1
#
_cell.length_a   1.000
_cell.length_b   1.000
_cell.length_c   1.000
_cell.angle_alpha   90.00
_cell.angle_beta   90.00
_cell.angle_gamma   90.00
#
_symmetry.space_group_name_H-M   'P 1'
#
loop_
_entity.id
_entity.type
_entity.pdbx_description
1 polymer ?
#
loop_
_entity_poly.entity_id
_entity_poly.type
_entity_poly.pdbx_seq_one_letter_code
_entity_poly.pdbx_strand_id
1 'polypeptide(L)'
;MAVDAQRLADFTDVIRDEVNVKEVDFTDDVAAHGRFEVVVNASVAGPRLGKDVQTAIRAVKAGEWTRTLDGRMVAGGLELLEGEYESKLVSRDPGATAELPSSSGLVLLDTTVTPELAAEGIARDLVRTVQQARREAGLDVSDHIALTIEGPGPAVAAFQTHERFVAAETLADGVTYGAVQNGFPGTVGDGIQVTVNLVRIGPDVALDDD
;
A
#
# COMPACT_ATOMS: atom_id res chain seq x y z
N MET A 1 14.74 4.51 -21.63
CA MET A 1 13.65 3.56 -21.91
C MET A 1 12.99 3.28 -20.58
N ALA A 2 11.69 3.51 -20.44
CA ALA A 2 10.97 2.75 -19.43
C ALA A 2 11.20 1.28 -19.81
N VAL A 3 11.67 0.47 -18.86
CA VAL A 3 11.61 -0.98 -19.04
C VAL A 3 10.19 -1.30 -19.42
N ASP A 4 10.01 -2.11 -20.47
CA ASP A 4 8.72 -2.66 -20.87
C ASP A 4 8.04 -3.26 -19.62
N ALA A 5 7.17 -2.45 -18.99
CA ALA A 5 6.61 -2.74 -17.68
C ALA A 5 5.78 -4.03 -17.74
N GLN A 6 5.30 -4.37 -18.94
CA GLN A 6 4.59 -5.59 -19.25
C GLN A 6 5.39 -6.85 -18.96
N ARG A 7 6.73 -6.80 -18.93
CA ARG A 7 7.56 -7.95 -18.53
C ARG A 7 7.39 -8.35 -17.07
N LEU A 8 6.84 -7.46 -16.25
CA LEU A 8 6.54 -7.74 -14.85
C LEU A 8 5.14 -8.33 -14.65
N ALA A 9 4.30 -8.38 -15.70
CA ALA A 9 2.92 -8.87 -15.60
C ALA A 9 2.83 -10.32 -15.11
N ASP A 10 3.80 -11.17 -15.47
CA ASP A 10 3.85 -12.56 -15.01
C ASP A 10 4.13 -12.66 -13.49
N PHE A 11 4.59 -11.58 -12.86
CA PHE A 11 4.89 -11.51 -11.43
C PHE A 11 3.82 -10.75 -10.62
N THR A 12 2.72 -10.32 -11.23
CA THR A 12 1.69 -9.50 -10.58
C THR A 12 1.18 -10.08 -9.27
N ASP A 13 0.82 -11.36 -9.24
CA ASP A 13 0.29 -11.98 -8.02
C ASP A 13 1.33 -12.01 -6.90
N VAL A 14 2.59 -12.33 -7.22
CA VAL A 14 3.68 -12.33 -6.24
C VAL A 14 3.92 -10.93 -5.68
N ILE A 15 3.95 -9.92 -6.55
CA ILE A 15 4.12 -8.52 -6.15
C ILE A 15 2.95 -8.09 -5.25
N ARG A 16 1.72 -8.46 -5.63
CA ARG A 16 0.51 -8.13 -4.86
C ARG A 16 0.58 -8.71 -3.46
N ASP A 17 0.98 -9.97 -3.35
CA ASP A 17 0.99 -10.69 -2.08
C ASP A 17 2.13 -10.21 -1.15
N GLU A 18 3.34 -9.98 -1.68
CA GLU A 18 4.50 -9.53 -0.89
C GLU A 18 4.35 -8.08 -0.40
N VAL A 19 3.73 -7.20 -1.20
CA VAL A 19 3.56 -5.78 -0.88
C VAL A 19 2.18 -5.48 -0.29
N ASN A 20 1.28 -6.49 -0.22
CA ASN A 20 -0.08 -6.38 0.31
C ASN A 20 -0.89 -5.23 -0.33
N VAL A 21 -0.85 -5.16 -1.66
CA VAL A 21 -1.68 -4.24 -2.45
C VAL A 21 -2.90 -4.95 -3.01
N LYS A 22 -3.91 -4.21 -3.50
CA LYS A 22 -5.13 -4.83 -4.08
C LYS A 22 -5.00 -5.10 -5.57
N GLU A 23 -4.33 -4.21 -6.29
CA GLU A 23 -4.19 -4.21 -7.74
C GLU A 23 -2.80 -3.69 -8.12
N VAL A 24 -2.31 -4.14 -9.27
CA VAL A 24 -1.03 -3.69 -9.85
C VAL A 24 -1.28 -3.38 -11.31
N ASP A 25 -1.13 -2.11 -11.67
CA ASP A 25 -1.26 -1.62 -13.03
C ASP A 25 0.10 -1.29 -13.64
N PHE A 26 0.30 -1.69 -14.89
CA PHE A 26 1.49 -1.33 -15.66
C PHE A 26 1.11 -0.30 -16.72
N THR A 27 1.87 0.80 -16.77
CA THR A 27 1.65 1.88 -17.73
C THR A 27 2.97 2.43 -18.24
N ASP A 28 3.00 2.70 -19.54
CA ASP A 28 4.11 3.41 -20.19
C ASP A 28 3.90 4.94 -20.14
N ASP A 29 2.72 5.40 -19.70
CA ASP A 29 2.40 6.83 -19.57
C ASP A 29 2.93 7.40 -18.24
N VAL A 30 4.25 7.54 -18.20
CA VAL A 30 4.97 8.18 -17.10
C VAL A 30 4.51 9.62 -16.88
N ALA A 31 4.01 10.32 -17.90
CA ALA A 31 3.63 11.73 -17.83
C ALA A 31 2.26 11.95 -17.15
N ALA A 32 1.36 10.96 -17.20
CA ALA A 32 0.11 10.98 -16.45
C ALA A 32 0.33 10.92 -14.93
N HIS A 33 1.33 10.17 -14.48
CA HIS A 33 1.53 9.84 -13.06
C HIS A 33 2.75 10.52 -12.42
N GLY A 34 3.68 11.05 -13.22
CA GLY A 34 4.85 11.77 -12.73
C GLY A 34 5.44 12.73 -13.76
N ARG A 35 6.57 13.34 -13.42
CA ARG A 35 7.40 14.14 -14.34
C ARG A 35 8.87 13.90 -14.04
N PHE A 36 9.70 13.87 -15.08
CA PHE A 36 11.14 13.89 -14.86
C PHE A 36 11.59 15.28 -14.43
N GLU A 37 12.35 15.35 -13.34
CA GLU A 37 13.15 16.51 -12.98
C GLU A 37 14.59 16.24 -13.39
N VAL A 38 15.10 17.05 -14.31
CA VAL A 38 16.49 17.02 -14.75
C VAL A 38 17.26 18.11 -14.02
N VAL A 39 18.49 17.83 -13.62
CA VAL A 39 19.43 18.79 -13.04
C VAL A 39 20.76 18.67 -13.78
N VAL A 40 21.28 19.78 -14.29
CA VAL A 40 22.59 19.79 -14.94
C VAL A 40 23.68 19.77 -13.87
N ASN A 41 24.62 18.84 -13.98
CA ASN A 41 25.84 18.83 -13.20
C ASN A 41 26.84 19.83 -13.80
N ALA A 42 26.77 21.08 -13.33
CA ALA A 42 27.58 22.17 -13.86
C ALA A 42 29.10 21.89 -13.77
N SER A 43 29.53 21.14 -12.74
CA SER A 43 30.93 20.79 -12.49
C SER A 43 31.49 19.87 -13.58
N VAL A 44 30.66 18.93 -14.07
CA VAL A 44 31.03 17.94 -15.08
C VAL A 44 30.77 18.48 -16.49
N ALA A 45 29.67 19.21 -16.68
CA ALA A 45 29.29 19.76 -17.98
C ALA A 45 30.12 21.00 -18.37
N GLY A 46 30.60 21.77 -17.37
CA GLY A 46 31.32 23.02 -17.55
C GLY A 46 32.58 22.93 -18.43
N PRO A 47 33.48 21.95 -18.25
CA PRO A 47 34.66 21.77 -19.11
C PRO A 47 34.37 21.66 -20.61
N ARG A 48 33.23 21.08 -20.99
CA ARG A 48 32.84 20.89 -22.40
C ARG A 48 31.94 22.00 -22.91
N LEU A 49 30.90 22.36 -22.15
CA LEU A 49 29.90 23.36 -22.55
C LEU A 49 30.38 24.80 -22.33
N GLY A 50 31.38 25.01 -21.48
CA GLY A 50 31.91 26.34 -21.17
C GLY A 50 30.81 27.31 -20.73
N LYS A 51 30.70 28.45 -21.44
CA LYS A 51 29.68 29.48 -21.18
C LYS A 51 28.25 28.99 -21.40
N ASP A 52 28.05 27.97 -22.24
CA ASP A 52 26.74 27.47 -22.64
C ASP A 52 26.12 26.56 -21.56
N VAL A 53 26.89 26.19 -20.52
CA VAL A 53 26.36 25.46 -19.35
C VAL A 53 25.20 26.22 -18.69
N GLN A 54 25.27 27.55 -18.66
CA GLN A 54 24.20 28.39 -18.10
C GLN A 54 22.94 28.38 -18.98
N THR A 55 23.10 28.23 -20.29
CA THR A 55 21.99 28.06 -21.22
C THR A 55 21.29 26.73 -20.97
N ALA A 56 22.04 25.64 -20.84
CA ALA A 56 21.50 24.32 -20.51
C ALA A 56 20.77 24.31 -19.15
N ILE A 57 21.36 24.91 -18.11
CA ILE A 57 20.73 25.01 -16.78
C ILE A 57 19.40 25.76 -16.84
N ARG A 58 19.35 26.89 -17.56
CA ARG A 58 18.11 27.67 -17.69
C ARG A 58 17.04 26.90 -18.46
N ALA A 59 17.40 26.26 -19.56
CA ALA A 59 16.49 25.46 -20.34
C ALA A 59 15.91 24.28 -19.53
N VAL A 60 16.76 23.57 -18.79
CA VAL A 60 16.32 22.51 -17.87
C VAL A 60 15.33 23.04 -16.82
N LYS A 61 15.63 24.18 -16.19
CA LYS A 61 14.72 24.82 -15.21
C LYS A 61 13.38 25.28 -15.83
N ALA A 62 13.39 25.66 -17.10
CA ALA A 62 12.18 26.03 -17.84
C ALA A 62 11.39 24.82 -18.36
N GLY A 63 11.88 23.60 -18.18
CA GLY A 63 11.29 22.40 -18.77
C GLY A 63 11.55 22.25 -20.28
N GLU A 64 12.45 23.06 -20.84
CA GLU A 64 12.82 23.09 -22.26
C GLU A 64 13.91 22.05 -22.57
N TRP A 65 13.59 20.80 -22.27
CA TRP A 65 14.49 19.68 -22.51
C TRP A 65 13.71 18.50 -23.08
N THR A 66 14.39 17.64 -23.84
CA THR A 66 13.81 16.45 -24.46
C THR A 66 14.80 15.29 -24.39
N ARG A 67 14.28 14.09 -24.17
CA ARG A 67 15.05 12.86 -24.34
C ARG A 67 14.69 12.26 -25.69
N THR A 68 15.69 12.15 -26.56
CA THR A 68 15.50 11.52 -27.88
C THR A 68 15.34 10.00 -27.74
N LEU A 69 14.80 9.34 -28.77
CA LEU A 69 14.64 7.89 -28.81
C LEU A 69 15.98 7.14 -28.66
N ASP A 70 17.08 7.74 -29.12
CA ASP A 70 18.44 7.21 -28.99
C ASP A 70 19.03 7.39 -27.58
N GLY A 71 18.24 7.90 -26.62
CA GLY A 71 18.66 8.09 -25.23
C GLY A 71 19.38 9.41 -24.95
N ARG A 72 19.69 10.23 -25.97
CA ARG A 72 20.37 11.53 -25.81
C ARG A 72 19.47 12.55 -25.12
N MET A 73 20.07 13.30 -24.19
CA MET A 73 19.42 14.39 -23.47
C MET A 73 19.75 15.72 -24.12
N VAL A 74 18.74 16.51 -24.49
CA VAL A 74 18.94 17.83 -25.10
C VAL A 74 18.20 18.88 -24.29
N ALA A 75 18.89 19.95 -23.86
CA ALA A 75 18.30 21.07 -23.14
C ALA A 75 18.72 22.39 -23.81
N GLY A 76 17.75 23.23 -24.21
CA GLY A 76 18.04 24.50 -24.87
C GLY A 76 18.85 24.35 -26.16
N GLY A 77 18.65 23.24 -26.89
CA GLY A 77 19.41 22.89 -28.10
C GLY A 77 20.80 22.30 -27.87
N LEU A 78 21.22 22.09 -26.61
CA LEU A 78 22.51 21.53 -26.25
C LEU A 78 22.36 20.08 -25.79
N GLU A 79 23.18 19.19 -26.34
CA GLU A 79 23.26 17.81 -25.86
C GLU A 79 23.99 17.75 -24.51
N LEU A 80 23.39 17.07 -23.54
CA LEU A 80 23.94 16.71 -22.25
C LEU A 80 24.38 15.25 -22.29
N LEU A 81 25.65 14.99 -22.03
CA LEU A 81 26.25 13.67 -22.01
C LEU A 81 26.00 12.97 -20.67
N GLU A 82 26.25 11.67 -20.64
CA GLU A 82 26.20 10.89 -19.40
C GLU A 82 27.13 11.50 -18.33
N GLY A 83 26.62 11.66 -17.11
CA GLY A 83 27.33 12.31 -16.00
C GLY A 83 27.27 13.85 -15.98
N GLU A 84 26.87 14.49 -17.08
CA GLU A 84 26.66 15.95 -17.13
C GLU A 84 25.29 16.38 -16.61
N TYR A 85 24.40 15.42 -16.36
CA TYR A 85 23.09 15.65 -15.78
C TYR A 85 22.69 14.49 -14.88
N GLU A 86 21.80 14.80 -13.95
CA GLU A 86 21.05 13.83 -13.18
C GLU A 86 19.57 13.99 -13.56
N SER A 87 18.87 12.88 -13.74
CA SER A 87 17.42 12.89 -13.93
C SER A 87 16.80 12.04 -12.84
N LYS A 88 15.89 12.63 -12.06
CA LYS A 88 15.04 11.89 -11.12
C LYS A 88 13.62 11.96 -11.62
N LEU A 89 12.88 10.88 -11.45
CA LEU A 89 11.48 10.85 -11.81
C LEU A 89 10.67 11.16 -10.54
N VAL A 90 9.97 12.29 -10.54
CA VAL A 90 9.19 12.76 -9.39
C VAL A 90 7.71 12.52 -9.65
N SER A 91 7.02 11.96 -8.67
CA SER A 91 5.56 11.88 -8.71
C SER A 91 4.94 13.26 -8.51
N ARG A 92 3.70 13.41 -9.01
CA ARG A 92 2.86 14.55 -8.65
C ARG A 92 2.44 14.52 -7.17
N ASP A 93 2.46 13.34 -6.55
CA ASP A 93 2.23 13.14 -5.12
C ASP A 93 3.46 12.45 -4.48
N PRO A 94 4.35 13.20 -3.80
CA PRO A 94 5.68 12.74 -3.41
C PRO A 94 5.68 11.70 -2.27
N GLY A 95 4.56 11.42 -1.61
CA GLY A 95 4.50 10.51 -0.46
C GLY A 95 4.56 9.02 -0.80
N ALA A 96 4.30 8.65 -2.06
CA ALA A 96 3.99 7.26 -2.43
C ALA A 96 4.66 6.84 -3.74
N THR A 97 5.91 7.24 -3.97
CA THR A 97 6.63 6.92 -5.21
C THR A 97 8.07 6.56 -4.97
N ALA A 98 8.52 5.52 -5.66
CA ALA A 98 9.90 5.05 -5.62
C ALA A 98 10.45 4.89 -7.04
N GLU A 99 11.70 5.29 -7.23
CA GLU A 99 12.44 5.06 -8.47
C GLU A 99 13.03 3.65 -8.47
N LEU A 100 12.86 2.93 -9.59
CA LEU A 100 13.50 1.64 -9.79
C LEU A 100 15.01 1.82 -10.06
N PRO A 101 15.85 0.81 -9.73
CA PRO A 101 17.28 0.88 -9.97
C PRO A 101 17.64 1.29 -11.41
N SER A 102 18.73 2.05 -11.56
CA SER A 102 19.23 2.53 -12.86
C SER A 102 18.23 3.41 -13.65
N SER A 103 17.32 4.09 -12.95
CA SER A 103 16.31 4.97 -13.56
C SER A 103 15.46 4.26 -14.61
N SER A 104 15.17 2.98 -14.34
CA SER A 104 14.53 2.05 -15.26
C SER A 104 13.00 2.16 -15.29
N GLY A 105 12.41 2.80 -14.28
CA GLY A 105 10.98 3.09 -14.18
C GLY A 105 10.61 3.70 -12.83
N LEU A 106 9.31 3.92 -12.60
CA LEU A 106 8.75 4.23 -11.28
C LEU A 106 7.84 3.13 -10.80
N VAL A 107 7.73 3.04 -9.48
CA VAL A 107 6.58 2.47 -8.80
C VAL A 107 5.83 3.60 -8.11
N LEU A 108 4.53 3.66 -8.33
CA LEU A 108 3.62 4.54 -7.59
C LEU A 108 2.69 3.67 -6.75
N LEU A 109 2.43 4.11 -5.52
CA LEU A 109 1.45 3.51 -4.64
C LEU A 109 0.28 4.49 -4.52
N ASP A 110 -0.92 4.05 -4.90
CA ASP A 110 -2.14 4.80 -4.59
C ASP A 110 -2.46 4.61 -3.10
N THR A 111 -2.42 5.70 -2.34
CA THR A 111 -2.72 5.71 -0.90
C THR A 111 -4.14 6.18 -0.59
N THR A 112 -4.98 6.35 -1.61
CA THR A 112 -6.37 6.77 -1.44
C THR A 112 -7.14 5.68 -0.69
N VAL A 113 -7.62 6.00 0.51
CA VAL A 113 -8.45 5.09 1.30
C VAL A 113 -9.90 5.21 0.81
N THR A 114 -10.38 4.18 0.12
CA THR A 114 -11.80 4.07 -0.26
C THR A 114 -12.66 3.66 0.93
N PRO A 115 -13.99 3.89 0.90
CA PRO A 115 -14.90 3.43 1.95
C PRO A 115 -14.80 1.92 2.21
N GLU A 116 -14.60 1.12 1.17
CA GLU A 116 -14.44 -0.33 1.25
C GLU A 116 -13.13 -0.71 1.96
N LEU A 117 -12.02 -0.03 1.62
CA LEU A 117 -10.74 -0.24 2.28
C LEU A 117 -10.77 0.18 3.76
N ALA A 118 -11.47 1.27 4.08
CA ALA A 118 -11.67 1.71 5.45
C ALA A 118 -12.47 0.67 6.27
N ALA A 119 -13.55 0.13 5.69
CA ALA A 119 -14.36 -0.91 6.33
C ALA A 119 -13.56 -2.21 6.56
N GLU A 120 -12.76 -2.62 5.57
CA GLU A 120 -11.87 -3.78 5.69
C GLU A 120 -10.79 -3.54 6.78
N GLY A 121 -10.21 -2.35 6.83
CA GLY A 121 -9.24 -1.95 7.86
C GLY A 121 -9.83 -2.06 9.27
N ILE A 122 -11.04 -1.53 9.47
CA ILE A 122 -11.78 -1.64 10.73
C ILE A 122 -12.00 -3.12 11.12
N ALA A 123 -12.35 -3.98 10.16
CA ALA A 123 -12.51 -5.42 10.41
C ALA A 123 -11.19 -6.12 10.77
N ARG A 124 -10.06 -5.75 10.14
CA ARG A 124 -8.72 -6.27 10.47
C ARG A 124 -8.28 -5.87 11.87
N ASP A 125 -8.58 -4.64 12.30
CA ASP A 125 -8.30 -4.20 13.67
C ASP A 125 -9.14 -4.97 14.70
N LEU A 126 -10.38 -5.28 14.36
CA LEU A 126 -11.23 -6.14 15.19
C LEU A 126 -10.63 -7.54 15.31
N VAL A 127 -10.20 -8.16 14.20
CA VAL A 127 -9.51 -9.47 14.24
C VAL A 127 -8.32 -9.42 15.19
N ARG A 128 -7.49 -8.37 15.08
CA ARG A 128 -6.35 -8.16 15.99
C ARG A 128 -6.79 -8.06 17.46
N THR A 129 -7.86 -7.34 17.74
CA THR A 129 -8.44 -7.22 19.09
C THR A 129 -8.91 -8.58 19.62
N VAL A 130 -9.65 -9.35 18.81
CA VAL A 130 -10.13 -10.68 19.20
C VAL A 130 -8.96 -11.64 19.43
N GLN A 131 -7.93 -11.59 18.59
CA GLN A 131 -6.75 -12.43 18.77
C GLN A 131 -5.96 -12.09 20.04
N GLN A 132 -5.94 -10.82 20.46
CA GLN A 132 -5.40 -10.45 21.76
C GLN A 132 -6.26 -11.00 22.90
N ALA A 133 -7.59 -10.84 22.82
CA ALA A 133 -8.51 -11.40 23.80
C ALA A 133 -8.36 -12.92 23.95
N ARG A 134 -8.20 -13.66 22.84
CA ARG A 134 -7.97 -15.12 22.85
C ARG A 134 -6.72 -15.51 23.64
N ARG A 135 -5.62 -14.76 23.43
CA ARG A 135 -4.35 -15.00 24.14
C ARG A 135 -4.48 -14.71 25.63
N GLU A 136 -5.15 -13.62 26.00
CA GLU A 136 -5.37 -13.28 27.41
C GLU A 136 -6.31 -14.26 28.13
N ALA A 137 -7.28 -14.81 27.41
CA ALA A 137 -8.12 -15.89 27.91
C ALA A 137 -7.41 -17.26 27.98
N GLY A 138 -6.16 -17.35 27.53
CA GLY A 138 -5.36 -18.58 27.56
C GLY A 138 -5.86 -19.65 26.58
N LEU A 139 -6.50 -19.25 25.48
CA LEU A 139 -6.99 -20.19 24.46
C LEU A 139 -5.86 -20.70 23.59
N ASP A 140 -5.97 -21.97 23.19
CA ASP A 140 -5.08 -22.57 22.21
C ASP A 140 -5.38 -22.03 20.80
N VAL A 141 -4.39 -22.13 19.91
CA VAL A 141 -4.50 -21.65 18.52
C VAL A 141 -5.62 -22.36 17.75
N SER A 142 -5.99 -23.58 18.16
CA SER A 142 -7.04 -24.39 17.53
C SER A 142 -8.41 -24.27 18.19
N ASP A 143 -8.55 -23.52 19.28
CA ASP A 143 -9.83 -23.43 19.99
C ASP A 143 -10.87 -22.65 19.19
N HIS A 144 -12.08 -23.18 19.08
CA HIS A 144 -13.21 -22.47 18.48
C HIS A 144 -13.92 -21.60 19.53
N ILE A 145 -14.49 -20.47 19.10
CA ILE A 145 -15.17 -19.51 19.98
C ILE A 145 -16.55 -19.12 19.48
N ALA A 146 -17.44 -18.78 20.43
CA ALA A 146 -18.57 -17.91 20.16
C ALA A 146 -18.13 -16.47 20.46
N LEU A 147 -18.30 -15.56 19.49
CA LEU A 147 -17.85 -14.17 19.58
C LEU A 147 -19.05 -13.22 19.71
N THR A 148 -18.98 -12.32 20.69
CA THR A 148 -19.91 -11.19 20.85
C THR A 148 -19.16 -9.88 20.80
N ILE A 149 -19.67 -8.93 20.03
CA ILE A 149 -19.02 -7.65 19.76
C ILE A 149 -19.96 -6.50 20.11
N GLU A 150 -19.46 -5.59 20.94
CA GLU A 150 -20.08 -4.31 21.23
C GLU A 150 -19.28 -3.18 20.57
N GLY A 151 -19.98 -2.26 19.92
CA GLY A 151 -19.38 -1.08 19.32
C GLY A 151 -20.43 -0.14 18.73
N PRO A 152 -20.01 1.06 18.29
CA PRO A 152 -20.92 2.00 17.64
C PRO A 152 -21.36 1.50 16.26
N GLY A 153 -22.58 1.91 15.86
CA GLY A 153 -23.25 1.43 14.63
C GLY A 153 -22.40 1.42 13.35
N PRO A 154 -21.64 2.48 13.02
CA PRO A 154 -20.78 2.48 11.84
C PRO A 154 -19.69 1.39 11.86
N ALA A 155 -19.09 1.12 13.02
CA ALA A 155 -18.10 0.06 13.16
C ALA A 155 -18.77 -1.33 13.06
N VAL A 156 -19.94 -1.50 13.70
CA VAL A 156 -20.73 -2.73 13.59
C VAL A 156 -21.09 -3.04 12.14
N ALA A 157 -21.49 -2.04 11.34
CA ALA A 157 -21.77 -2.23 9.92
C ALA A 157 -20.54 -2.72 9.13
N ALA A 158 -19.34 -2.19 9.43
CA ALA A 158 -18.10 -2.68 8.83
C ALA A 158 -17.81 -4.13 9.25
N PHE A 159 -18.00 -4.47 10.52
CA PHE A 159 -17.82 -5.84 11.02
C PHE A 159 -18.78 -6.83 10.35
N GLN A 160 -20.05 -6.46 10.18
CA GLN A 160 -21.05 -7.28 9.51
C GLN A 160 -20.70 -7.49 8.04
N THR A 161 -20.23 -6.43 7.37
CA THR A 161 -19.79 -6.52 5.97
C THR A 161 -18.64 -7.54 5.78
N HIS A 162 -17.76 -7.64 6.78
CA HIS A 162 -16.61 -8.54 6.76
C HIS A 162 -16.73 -9.73 7.75
N GLU A 163 -17.95 -10.10 8.16
CA GLU A 163 -18.19 -11.06 9.25
C GLU A 163 -17.51 -12.41 8.98
N ARG A 164 -17.60 -12.91 7.74
CA ARG A 164 -16.97 -14.17 7.34
C ARG A 164 -15.44 -14.14 7.49
N PHE A 165 -14.82 -13.01 7.17
CA PHE A 165 -13.38 -12.81 7.33
C PHE A 165 -13.02 -12.81 8.82
N VAL A 166 -13.76 -12.06 9.64
CA VAL A 166 -13.55 -12.02 11.10
C VAL A 166 -13.70 -13.42 11.70
N ALA A 167 -14.75 -14.14 11.34
CA ALA A 167 -15.02 -15.48 11.84
C ALA A 167 -13.91 -16.48 11.47
N ALA A 168 -13.49 -16.50 10.20
CA ALA A 168 -12.43 -17.38 9.72
C ALA A 168 -11.08 -17.11 10.40
N GLU A 169 -10.68 -15.83 10.51
CA GLU A 169 -9.41 -15.45 11.11
C GLU A 169 -9.35 -15.64 12.62
N THR A 170 -10.49 -15.79 13.29
CA THR A 170 -10.57 -15.89 14.76
C THR A 170 -11.10 -17.24 15.25
N LEU A 171 -11.35 -18.19 14.34
CA LEU A 171 -12.01 -19.47 14.62
C LEU A 171 -13.33 -19.28 15.38
N ALA A 172 -14.12 -18.28 14.97
CA ALA A 172 -15.44 -18.06 15.56
C ALA A 172 -16.50 -18.83 14.78
N ASP A 173 -17.25 -19.70 15.46
CA ASP A 173 -18.37 -20.45 14.85
C ASP A 173 -19.64 -19.60 14.74
N GLY A 174 -19.67 -18.45 15.43
CA GLY A 174 -20.73 -17.48 15.33
C GLY A 174 -20.29 -16.12 15.84
N VAL A 175 -20.77 -15.07 15.18
CA VAL A 175 -20.55 -13.67 15.55
C VAL A 175 -21.90 -13.04 15.91
N THR A 176 -21.95 -12.40 17.06
CA THR A 176 -23.14 -11.70 17.56
C THR A 176 -22.80 -10.26 17.90
N TYR A 177 -23.75 -9.36 17.68
CA TYR A 177 -23.57 -7.93 17.94
C TYR A 177 -24.55 -7.48 19.01
N GLY A 178 -24.03 -6.84 20.06
CA GLY A 178 -24.85 -6.42 21.19
C GLY A 178 -24.03 -5.99 22.39
N ALA A 179 -24.71 -5.70 23.49
CA ALA A 179 -24.07 -5.31 24.74
C ALA A 179 -23.22 -6.47 25.30
N VAL A 180 -22.01 -6.14 25.73
CA VAL A 180 -21.04 -7.07 26.29
C VAL A 180 -20.80 -6.70 27.77
N GLN A 181 -20.92 -7.69 28.66
CA GLN A 181 -20.54 -7.54 30.07
C GLN A 181 -19.16 -8.15 30.31
N ASN A 182 -18.27 -7.42 30.99
CA ASN A 182 -16.90 -7.86 31.32
C ASN A 182 -16.08 -8.35 30.12
N GLY A 183 -16.23 -7.70 28.96
CA GLY A 183 -15.46 -8.04 27.77
C GLY A 183 -14.07 -7.42 27.72
N PHE A 184 -13.29 -7.87 26.76
CA PHE A 184 -11.98 -7.34 26.43
C PHE A 184 -12.11 -6.04 25.62
N PRO A 185 -11.57 -4.91 26.10
CA PRO A 185 -11.64 -3.64 25.38
C PRO A 185 -10.66 -3.63 24.20
N GLY A 186 -11.05 -2.96 23.12
CA GLY A 186 -10.21 -2.77 21.95
C GLY A 186 -10.47 -1.44 21.25
N THR A 187 -9.63 -1.15 20.27
CA THR A 187 -9.71 0.07 19.46
C THR A 187 -9.53 -0.28 17.98
N VAL A 188 -10.44 0.19 17.13
CA VAL A 188 -10.43 -0.06 15.69
C VAL A 188 -10.46 1.24 14.89
N GLY A 189 -9.89 1.24 13.68
CA GLY A 189 -9.86 2.42 12.82
C GLY A 189 -9.33 3.66 13.53
N ASP A 190 -10.02 4.79 13.36
CA ASP A 190 -9.63 6.09 13.94
C ASP A 190 -10.04 6.22 15.42
N GLY A 191 -9.58 5.30 16.27
CA GLY A 191 -9.77 5.39 17.72
C GLY A 191 -11.13 4.89 18.23
N ILE A 192 -11.92 4.21 17.40
CA ILE A 192 -13.26 3.74 17.76
C ILE A 192 -13.15 2.65 18.81
N GLN A 193 -13.79 2.86 19.95
CA GLN A 193 -13.79 1.90 21.05
C GLN A 193 -14.78 0.77 20.77
N VAL A 194 -14.32 -0.45 21.01
CA VAL A 194 -15.13 -1.67 20.93
C VAL A 194 -14.84 -2.55 22.14
N THR A 195 -15.77 -3.43 22.46
CA THR A 195 -15.59 -4.45 23.49
C THR A 195 -15.96 -5.80 22.90
N VAL A 196 -15.09 -6.80 23.08
CA VAL A 196 -15.34 -8.15 22.59
C VAL A 196 -15.44 -9.11 23.76
N ASN A 197 -16.39 -10.03 23.71
CA ASN A 197 -16.44 -11.17 24.61
C ASN A 197 -16.37 -12.45 23.79
N LEU A 198 -15.62 -13.42 24.31
CA LEU A 198 -15.45 -14.71 23.68
C LEU A 198 -15.75 -15.82 24.69
N VAL A 199 -16.31 -16.91 24.18
CA VAL A 199 -16.56 -18.13 24.95
C VAL A 199 -16.02 -19.29 24.16
N ARG A 200 -15.13 -20.09 24.76
CA ARG A 200 -14.63 -21.32 24.13
C ARG A 200 -15.80 -22.27 23.89
N ILE A 201 -15.89 -22.77 22.67
CA ILE A 201 -16.81 -23.85 22.32
C ILE A 201 -16.10 -25.16 22.68
N GLY A 202 -16.72 -25.95 23.57
CA GLY A 202 -16.19 -27.26 23.94
C GLY A 202 -16.26 -28.23 22.76
N PRO A 203 -15.49 -29.34 22.78
CA PRO A 203 -15.64 -30.38 21.77
C PRO A 203 -17.08 -30.87 21.79
N ASP A 204 -17.68 -30.97 20.61
CA ASP A 204 -19.00 -31.57 20.42
C ASP A 204 -18.94 -32.98 21.02
N VAL A 205 -19.62 -33.19 22.15
CA VAL A 205 -19.75 -34.53 22.72
C VAL A 205 -20.72 -35.23 21.78
N ALA A 206 -20.16 -35.92 20.78
CA ALA A 206 -20.93 -36.89 20.02
C ALA A 206 -21.64 -37.77 21.04
N LEU A 207 -22.97 -37.70 21.03
CA LEU A 207 -23.82 -38.63 21.75
C LEU A 207 -23.48 -40.00 21.17
N ASP A 208 -22.72 -40.79 21.93
CA ASP A 208 -22.68 -42.23 21.73
C ASP A 208 -24.12 -42.71 21.91
N ASP A 209 -24.81 -42.97 20.79
CA ASP A 209 -26.06 -43.73 20.79
C ASP A 209 -25.71 -45.18 21.21
N ASP A 210 -26.23 -45.57 22.39
CA ASP A 210 -26.24 -46.91 23.00
C ASP A 210 -26.71 -48.03 22.04
#